data_AF-A0A376H357-F1
#
_entry.id   AF-A0A376H357-F1
#
_cell.length_a   1.000
_cell.length_b   1.000
_cell.length_c   1.000
_cell.angle_alpha   90.00
_cell.angle_beta   90.00
_cell.angle_gamma   90.00
#
_symmetry.space_group_name_H-M   'P 1'
#
loop_
_entity.id
_entity.type
_entity.pdbx_description
1 polymer ?
#
loop_
_entity_poly.entity_id
_entity_poly.type
_entity_poly.pdbx_seq_one_letter_code
_entity_poly.pdbx_strand_id
1 'polypeptide(L)'
;MGEVLYRVSSAAGEISPDFAVRRLYEWINKVEYYTKGTYVFRRIERETLFVTRNQIVLTKEDILRFRQVYRLCKEENLQLHLAILQCFAPEQYKELQEKEDSLI
;
A
#
# COMPACT_ATOMS: atom_id res chain seq x y z
N MET A 1 -7.58 12.08 19.97
CA MET A 1 -6.69 10.88 19.99
C MET A 1 -5.70 11.02 18.86
N GLY A 2 -4.41 10.84 19.12
CA GLY A 2 -3.38 10.91 18.07
C GLY A 2 -3.43 9.70 17.13
N GLU A 3 -3.21 9.92 15.84
CA GLU A 3 -3.09 8.86 14.83
C GLU A 3 -1.88 7.97 15.14
N VAL A 4 -2.09 6.66 15.25
CA VAL A 4 -1.00 5.70 15.51
C VAL A 4 -0.26 5.43 14.20
N LEU A 5 1.04 5.71 14.20
CA LEU A 5 1.93 5.48 13.07
C LEU A 5 2.79 4.24 13.29
N TYR A 6 2.80 3.36 12.29
CA TYR A 6 3.51 2.09 12.29
C TYR A 6 4.76 2.19 11.41
N ARG A 7 5.86 1.60 11.87
CA ARG A 7 7.02 1.35 11.00
C ARG A 7 6.67 0.25 10.01
N VAL A 8 7.26 0.30 8.82
CA VAL A 8 7.07 -0.73 7.77
C VAL A 8 7.33 -2.15 8.30
N SER A 9 8.34 -2.34 9.15
CA SER A 9 8.63 -3.66 9.74
C SER A 9 7.50 -4.18 10.64
N SER A 10 6.91 -3.31 11.47
CA SER A 10 5.78 -3.67 12.32
C SER A 10 4.51 -3.90 11.51
N ALA A 11 4.25 -3.02 10.53
CA ALA A 11 3.09 -3.13 9.65
C ALA A 11 3.08 -4.43 8.82
N ALA A 12 4.26 -4.92 8.39
CA ALA A 12 4.35 -6.18 7.66
C ALA A 12 3.79 -7.36 8.48
N GLY A 13 4.12 -7.44 9.77
CA GLY A 13 3.59 -8.48 10.66
C GLY A 13 2.08 -8.38 10.88
N GLU A 14 1.52 -7.17 10.85
CA GLU A 14 0.06 -6.93 10.94
C GLU A 14 -0.70 -7.35 9.67
N ILE A 15 -0.01 -7.45 8.53
CA ILE A 15 -0.63 -7.88 7.26
C ILE A 15 -0.82 -9.39 7.25
N SER A 16 0.26 -10.12 7.50
CA SER A 16 0.27 -11.58 7.69
C SER A 16 1.58 -11.99 8.36
N PRO A 17 1.60 -13.03 9.21
CA PRO A 17 2.81 -13.51 9.89
C PRO A 17 3.97 -13.83 8.93
N ASP A 18 3.66 -14.33 7.72
CA ASP A 18 4.64 -14.70 6.71
C ASP A 18 4.90 -13.57 5.69
N PHE A 19 4.37 -12.37 5.92
CA PHE A 19 4.51 -11.26 5.01
C PHE A 19 5.88 -10.57 5.18
N ALA A 20 6.76 -10.78 4.21
CA ALA A 20 8.11 -10.22 4.25
C ALA A 20 8.11 -8.68 4.24
N VAL A 21 8.89 -8.06 5.12
CA VAL A 21 9.08 -6.60 5.19
C VAL A 21 9.55 -6.02 3.85
N ARG A 22 10.47 -6.70 3.16
CA ARG A 22 10.95 -6.29 1.83
C ARG A 22 9.81 -6.22 0.81
N ARG A 23 8.87 -7.17 0.85
CA ARG A 23 7.69 -7.16 -0.01
C ARG A 23 6.80 -5.95 0.28
N LEU A 24 6.68 -5.54 1.55
CA LEU A 24 5.90 -4.35 1.89
C LEU A 24 6.52 -3.07 1.30
N TYR A 25 7.84 -2.92 1.36
CA TYR A 25 8.53 -1.80 0.69
C TYR A 25 8.29 -1.79 -0.83
N GLU A 26 8.35 -2.97 -1.47
CA GLU A 26 8.04 -3.09 -2.90
C GLU A 26 6.59 -2.70 -3.21
N TRP A 27 5.65 -3.10 -2.36
CA TRP A 27 4.23 -2.76 -2.51
C TRP A 27 3.96 -1.27 -2.29
N ILE A 28 4.60 -0.65 -1.29
CA ILE A 28 4.53 0.79 -1.07
C ILE A 28 4.93 1.55 -2.33
N ASN A 29 6.08 1.21 -2.93
CA ASN A 29 6.54 1.85 -4.16
C ASN A 29 5.55 1.63 -5.33
N LYS A 30 4.98 0.43 -5.43
CA LYS A 30 3.96 0.12 -6.44
C LYS A 30 2.66 0.88 -6.24
N VAL A 31 2.23 1.11 -5.01
CA VAL A 31 1.05 1.94 -4.71
C VAL A 31 1.30 3.36 -5.19
N GLU A 32 2.41 4.00 -4.79
CA GLU A 32 2.70 5.38 -5.22
C GLU A 32 2.83 5.49 -6.75
N TYR A 33 3.39 4.46 -7.40
CA TYR A 33 3.51 4.39 -8.86
C TYR A 33 2.16 4.19 -9.56
N TYR A 34 1.39 3.14 -9.22
CA TYR A 34 0.14 2.81 -9.90
C TYR A 34 -0.95 3.84 -9.65
N THR A 35 -0.99 4.45 -8.46
CA THR A 35 -1.92 5.53 -8.15
C THR A 35 -1.48 6.88 -8.74
N LYS A 36 -0.37 6.93 -9.49
CA LYS A 36 0.18 8.14 -10.14
C LYS A 36 0.37 9.31 -9.16
N GLY A 37 0.78 9.01 -7.93
CA GLY A 37 0.96 10.01 -6.88
C GLY A 37 -0.33 10.53 -6.23
N THR A 38 -1.51 10.02 -6.59
CA THR A 38 -2.76 10.29 -5.85
C THR A 38 -2.67 9.76 -4.43
N TYR A 39 -1.94 8.67 -4.22
CA TYR A 39 -1.64 8.14 -2.90
C TYR A 39 -0.14 8.21 -2.62
N VAL A 40 0.26 8.93 -1.57
CA VAL A 40 1.66 9.05 -1.13
C VAL A 40 1.74 8.75 0.36
N PHE A 41 2.65 7.86 0.74
CA PHE A 41 2.80 7.49 2.14
C PHE A 41 3.52 8.58 2.92
N ARG A 42 3.09 8.75 4.17
CA ARG A 42 3.72 9.67 5.10
C ARG A 42 5.17 9.25 5.34
N ARG A 43 6.07 10.23 5.26
CA ARG A 43 7.48 10.10 5.59
C ARG A 43 7.76 10.98 6.80
N ILE A 44 8.44 10.43 7.79
CA ILE A 44 8.92 11.19 8.95
C ILE A 44 10.43 11.22 8.93
N GLU A 45 11.00 12.37 9.27
CA GLU A 45 12.44 12.47 9.51
C GLU A 45 12.78 11.75 10.79
N ARG A 46 13.82 10.91 10.72
CA ARG A 46 14.40 10.28 11.89
C ARG A 46 15.90 10.41 11.84
N GLU A 47 16.45 10.99 12.89
CA GLU A 47 17.88 10.99 13.11
C GLU A 47 18.28 9.66 13.76
N THR A 48 19.30 9.01 13.22
CA THR A 48 19.92 7.84 13.84
C THR A 48 21.42 7.93 13.59
N LEU A 49 22.21 7.92 14.66
CA LEU A 49 23.68 8.05 14.59
C LEU A 49 24.12 9.25 13.74
N PHE A 50 23.54 10.44 13.98
CA PHE A 50 23.83 11.68 13.25
C PHE A 50 23.49 11.68 11.75
N VAL A 51 22.71 10.68 11.29
CA VAL A 51 22.18 10.63 9.91
C VAL A 51 20.68 10.79 9.94
N THR A 52 20.17 11.85 9.31
CA THR A 52 18.74 12.05 9.09
C THR A 52 18.28 11.22 7.90
N ARG A 53 17.29 10.36 8.12
CA ARG A 53 16.65 9.56 7.06
C ARG A 53 15.15 9.74 7.09
N ASN A 54 14.56 9.86 5.90
CA ASN A 54 13.12 9.82 5.73
C ASN A 54 12.64 8.38 5.87
N GLN A 55 11.92 8.09 6.96
CA GLN A 55 11.29 6.79 7.18
C GLN A 55 9.82 6.84 6.78
N ILE A 56 9.42 5.91 5.91
CA ILE A 56 8.01 5.70 5.60
C ILE A 56 7.31 5.14 6.85
N VAL A 57 6.16 5.72 7.16
CA VAL A 57 5.28 5.25 8.23
C VAL A 57 3.88 5.03 7.68
N LEU A 58 3.22 4.03 8.23
CA LEU A 58 1.90 3.58 7.80
C LEU A 58 0.88 3.85 8.91
N THR A 59 -0.30 4.28 8.52
CA THR A 59 -1.46 4.36 9.41
C THR A 59 -2.07 2.97 9.60
N LYS A 60 -3.01 2.84 10.54
CA LYS A 60 -3.81 1.62 10.65
C LYS A 60 -4.63 1.36 9.37
N GLU A 61 -5.10 2.41 8.72
CA GLU A 61 -5.87 2.29 7.48
C GLU A 61 -5.01 1.76 6.32
N ASP A 62 -3.78 2.24 6.17
CA ASP A 62 -2.82 1.70 5.20
C ASP A 62 -2.64 0.18 5.36
N ILE A 63 -2.48 -0.27 6.60
CA ILE A 63 -2.31 -1.69 6.92
C ILE A 63 -3.56 -2.48 6.51
N LEU A 64 -4.76 -1.97 6.81
CA LEU A 64 -6.01 -2.61 6.41
C LEU A 64 -6.15 -2.70 4.88
N ARG A 65 -5.78 -1.65 4.15
CA ARG A 65 -5.74 -1.66 2.68
C ARG A 65 -4.75 -2.69 2.15
N PHE A 66 -3.55 -2.78 2.72
CA PHE A 66 -2.57 -3.80 2.33
C PHE A 66 -3.01 -5.23 2.66
N ARG A 67 -3.73 -5.45 3.76
CA ARG A 67 -4.37 -6.74 4.06
C ARG A 67 -5.38 -7.11 2.98
N GLN A 68 -6.18 -6.14 2.55
CA GLN A 68 -7.13 -6.35 1.46
C GLN A 68 -6.42 -6.66 0.13
N VAL A 69 -5.35 -5.92 -0.23
CA VAL A 69 -4.53 -6.23 -1.41
C VAL A 69 -3.98 -7.66 -1.33
N TYR A 70 -3.46 -8.06 -0.16
CA TYR A 70 -2.95 -9.41 0.06
C TYR A 70 -4.00 -10.47 -0.15
N ARG A 71 -5.20 -10.28 0.42
CA ARG A 71 -6.34 -11.18 0.25
C ARG A 71 -6.73 -11.32 -1.22
N LEU A 72 -6.92 -10.19 -1.92
CA LEU A 72 -7.29 -10.16 -3.34
C LEU A 72 -6.27 -10.90 -4.23
N CYS A 73 -4.97 -10.73 -3.96
CA CYS A 73 -3.92 -11.42 -4.71
C CYS A 73 -3.85 -12.92 -4.39
N LYS A 74 -4.07 -13.31 -3.12
CA LYS A 74 -3.90 -14.70 -2.65
C LYS A 74 -5.11 -15.57 -2.90
N GLU A 75 -6.31 -15.06 -2.62
CA GLU A 75 -7.56 -15.81 -2.62
C GLU A 75 -8.30 -15.66 -3.95
N GLU A 76 -8.30 -14.45 -4.50
CA GLU A 76 -9.08 -14.10 -5.70
C GLU A 76 -8.21 -14.10 -6.97
N ASN A 77 -6.91 -14.39 -6.83
CA ASN A 77 -5.90 -14.39 -7.90
C ASN A 77 -5.89 -13.10 -8.75
N LEU A 78 -6.30 -11.99 -8.14
CA LEU A 78 -6.36 -10.69 -8.79
C LEU A 78 -4.94 -10.19 -9.04
N GLN A 79 -4.70 -9.62 -10.22
CA GLN A 79 -3.40 -9.02 -10.51
C GLN A 79 -3.07 -7.91 -9.52
N LEU A 80 -1.83 -7.87 -9.02
CA LEU A 80 -1.40 -6.93 -7.97
C LEU A 80 -1.74 -5.46 -8.30
N HIS A 81 -1.60 -5.06 -9.57
CA HIS A 81 -1.90 -3.69 -9.97
C HIS A 81 -3.39 -3.35 -9.79
N LEU A 82 -4.30 -4.25 -10.18
CA LEU A 82 -5.75 -4.12 -10.00
C LEU A 82 -6.11 -4.12 -8.51
N ALA A 83 -5.54 -5.05 -7.74
CA ALA A 83 -5.76 -5.11 -6.29
C ALA A 83 -5.32 -3.81 -5.59
N ILE A 84 -4.17 -3.26 -5.98
CA ILE A 84 -3.67 -1.97 -5.47
C ILE A 84 -4.63 -0.84 -5.82
N LEU A 85 -5.05 -0.71 -7.09
CA LEU A 85 -5.95 0.36 -7.51
C LEU A 85 -7.29 0.26 -6.78
N GLN A 86 -7.86 -0.94 -6.70
CA GLN A 86 -9.12 -1.18 -5.98
C GLN A 86 -9.04 -0.74 -4.50
N CYS A 87 -7.89 -0.93 -3.83
CA CYS A 87 -7.74 -0.61 -2.40
C CYS A 87 -7.26 0.81 -2.11
N PHE A 88 -6.43 1.41 -2.98
CA PHE A 88 -5.77 2.69 -2.72
C PHE A 88 -6.26 3.83 -3.61
N ALA A 89 -6.83 3.54 -4.77
CA ALA A 89 -7.37 4.52 -5.69
C ALA A 89 -8.63 3.97 -6.40
N PRO A 90 -9.72 3.72 -5.66
CA PRO A 90 -10.92 3.05 -6.18
C PRO A 90 -11.55 3.80 -7.36
N GLU A 91 -11.43 5.12 -7.43
CA GLU A 91 -11.90 5.90 -8.57
C GLU A 91 -11.11 5.58 -9.85
N GLN A 92 -9.77 5.47 -9.77
CA GLN A 92 -8.94 5.04 -10.91
C GLN A 92 -9.26 3.60 -11.33
N TYR A 93 -9.64 2.75 -10.37
CA TYR A 93 -10.06 1.38 -10.64
C TYR A 93 -11.38 1.33 -11.42
N LYS A 94 -12.39 2.11 -11.00
CA LYS A 94 -13.68 2.21 -11.71
C LYS A 94 -13.49 2.73 -13.14
N GLU A 95 -12.69 3.78 -13.33
CA GLU A 95 -12.40 4.33 -14.66
C GLU A 95 -11.75 3.30 -15.60
N LEU A 96 -10.95 2.37 -15.08
CA LEU A 96 -10.38 1.29 -15.86
C LEU A 96 -11.45 0.26 -16.23
N GLN A 97 -12.29 -0.14 -15.27
CA GLN A 97 -13.38 -1.08 -15.53
C GLN A 97 -14.36 -0.54 -16.58
N GLU A 98 -14.79 0.72 -16.44
CA GLU A 98 -15.70 1.37 -17.40
C GLU A 98 -15.13 1.43 -18.83
N LYS A 99 -13.81 1.59 -18.96
CA LYS A 99 -13.13 1.57 -20.26
C LYS A 99 -13.06 0.17 -20.86
N GLU A 100 -12.80 -0.85 -20.05
CA GLU A 100 -12.81 -2.24 -20.51
C GLU A 100 -14.22 -2.67 -20.93
N ASP A 101 -15.24 -2.31 -20.16
CA ASP A 101 -16.64 -2.63 -20.47
C ASP A 101 -17.14 -1.90 -21.73
N SER A 102 -16.63 -0.70 -22.01
CA SER A 102 -16.96 0.07 -23.22
C SER A 102 -16.28 -0.44 -24.51
N LEU A 103 -15.35 -1.39 -24.39
CA LEU A 103 -14.63 -1.99 -25.52
C LEU A 103 -15.18 -3.38 -25.92
N ILE A 104 -16.19 -3.88 -25.21
CA ILE A 104 -16.90 -5.15 -25.45
C ILE A 104 -18.25 -4.87 -26.10
#